data_AF-J9DU01-F1
#
_entry.id   AF-J9DU01-F1
#
_cell.length_a   1.000
_cell.length_b   1.000
_cell.length_c   1.000
_cell.angle_alpha   90.00
_cell.angle_beta   90.00
_cell.angle_gamma   90.00
#
_symmetry.space_group_name_H-M   'P 1'
#
loop_
_entity.id
_entity.type
_entity.pdbx_description
1 polymer ?
#
loop_
_entity_poly.entity_id
_entity_poly.type
_entity_poly.pdbx_seq_one_letter_code
_entity_poly.pdbx_strand_id
1 'polypeptide(L)'
;ILSKDSVTVAVDAVVYFRISNATVSVTNVEDAARSTKLLAQTTLRNILGTKTLTEMLSDREAISLQMQITLDEATEPWGVKVERVEVKDVRLPIQLQRAMAAEAEAAREARAKVTF
;
A
#
# COMPACT_ATOMS: atom_id res chain seq x y z
N ILE A 1 5.68 7.08 -5.50
CA ILE A 1 4.26 7.43 -5.77
C ILE A 1 4.01 8.77 -5.09
N LEU A 2 3.22 9.65 -5.69
CA LEU A 2 2.82 10.91 -5.07
C LEU A 2 1.53 10.65 -4.27
N SER A 3 1.54 10.89 -2.97
CA SER A 3 0.36 10.81 -2.10
C SER A 3 -0.49 12.08 -2.22
N LYS A 4 -1.69 12.07 -1.61
CA LYS A 4 -2.66 13.17 -1.68
C LYS A 4 -2.11 14.51 -1.19
N ASP A 5 -1.18 14.48 -0.25
CA ASP A 5 -0.46 15.62 0.33
C ASP A 5 0.80 16.01 -0.46
N SER A 6 0.93 15.54 -1.71
CA SER A 6 2.08 15.82 -2.59
C SER A 6 3.42 15.34 -2.05
N VAL A 7 3.42 14.30 -1.21
CA VAL A 7 4.64 13.66 -0.71
C VAL A 7 5.05 12.51 -1.63
N THR A 8 6.33 12.48 -2.00
CA THR A 8 6.88 11.32 -2.72
C THR A 8 7.16 10.20 -1.73
N VAL A 9 6.47 9.07 -1.85
CA VAL A 9 6.68 7.88 -1.01
C VAL A 9 7.09 6.68 -1.85
N ALA A 10 7.97 5.85 -1.30
CA ALA A 10 8.26 4.52 -1.80
C ALA A 10 7.61 3.51 -0.87
N VAL A 11 6.79 2.61 -1.41
CA VAL A 11 6.03 1.63 -0.62
C VAL A 11 6.32 0.25 -1.14
N ASP A 12 6.69 -0.64 -0.22
CA ASP A 12 6.89 -2.05 -0.48
C ASP A 12 5.69 -2.86 0.05
N ALA A 13 5.20 -3.80 -0.74
CA ALA A 13 4.11 -4.69 -0.37
C ALA A 13 4.37 -6.11 -0.87
N VAL A 14 3.85 -7.09 -0.14
CA VAL A 14 3.92 -8.52 -0.46
C VAL A 14 2.51 -9.05 -0.64
N VAL A 15 2.30 -9.81 -1.72
CA VAL A 15 1.01 -10.44 -2.03
C VAL A 15 1.20 -11.94 -1.98
N TYR A 16 0.43 -12.60 -1.12
CA TYR A 16 0.34 -14.06 -1.02
C TYR A 16 -0.88 -14.52 -1.80
N PHE A 17 -0.64 -15.32 -2.84
CA PHE A 17 -1.70 -15.87 -3.67
C PHE A 17 -1.40 -17.31 -4.02
N ARG A 18 -2.45 -18.04 -4.39
CA ARG A 18 -2.36 -19.40 -4.92
C ARG A 18 -3.22 -19.56 -6.16
N ILE A 19 -2.84 -20.50 -7.01
CA ILE A 19 -3.65 -20.89 -8.17
C ILE A 19 -4.77 -21.80 -7.63
N SER A 20 -6.02 -21.35 -7.75
CA SER A 20 -7.20 -22.14 -7.39
C SER A 20 -7.65 -23.04 -8.55
N ASN A 21 -7.45 -22.59 -9.80
CA ASN A 21 -7.82 -23.34 -11.00
C ASN A 21 -6.73 -23.26 -12.07
N ALA A 22 -5.97 -24.34 -12.23
CA ALA A 22 -4.86 -24.42 -13.18
C ALA A 22 -5.33 -24.32 -14.65
N THR A 23 -6.50 -24.86 -14.98
CA THR A 23 -7.06 -24.83 -16.34
C THR A 23 -7.36 -23.40 -16.76
N VAL A 24 -7.99 -22.62 -15.87
CA VAL A 24 -8.35 -21.21 -16.10
C VAL A 24 -7.10 -20.32 -16.13
N SER A 25 -6.13 -20.60 -15.26
CA SER A 25 -4.89 -19.80 -15.18
C SER A 25 -4.03 -19.90 -16.44
N VAL A 26 -4.11 -21.00 -17.20
CA VAL A 26 -3.35 -21.17 -18.45
C VAL A 26 -4.12 -20.63 -19.65
N THR A 27 -5.46 -20.63 -19.62
CA THR A 27 -6.27 -20.20 -20.77
C THR A 27 -6.59 -18.71 -20.78
N ASN A 28 -6.77 -18.08 -19.62
CA ASN A 28 -7.28 -16.69 -19.55
C ASN A 28 -6.18 -15.63 -19.51
N VAL A 29 -4.96 -15.99 -19.14
CA VAL A 29 -3.83 -15.05 -19.04
C VAL A 29 -2.53 -15.76 -19.41
N GLU A 30 -1.70 -15.08 -20.22
CA GLU A 30 -0.39 -15.58 -20.67
C GLU A 30 0.60 -15.76 -19.50
N ASP A 31 0.54 -14.89 -18.48
CA ASP A 31 1.29 -15.00 -17.22
C ASP A 31 0.49 -14.41 -16.05
N ALA A 32 -0.15 -15.28 -15.27
CA ALA A 32 -1.02 -14.88 -14.16
C ALA A 32 -0.22 -14.21 -13.03
N ALA A 33 1.01 -14.66 -12.78
CA ALA A 33 1.85 -14.08 -11.74
C ALA A 33 2.29 -12.65 -12.11
N ARG A 34 2.71 -12.43 -13.35
CA ARG A 34 3.06 -11.09 -13.85
C ARG A 34 1.86 -10.15 -13.87
N SER A 35 0.70 -10.64 -14.34
CA SER A 35 -0.52 -9.82 -14.43
C SER A 35 -1.02 -9.42 -13.03
N THR A 36 -1.06 -10.36 -12.08
CA THR A 36 -1.36 -10.09 -10.67
C THR A 36 -0.38 -9.09 -10.06
N LYS A 37 0.92 -9.19 -10.35
CA LYS A 37 1.92 -8.22 -9.87
C LYS A 37 1.65 -6.79 -10.40
N LEU A 38 1.36 -6.65 -11.70
CA LEU A 38 1.07 -5.34 -12.30
C LEU A 38 -0.23 -4.75 -11.76
N LEU A 39 -1.25 -5.59 -11.57
CA LEU A 39 -2.50 -5.20 -10.95
C LEU A 39 -2.28 -4.73 -9.51
N ALA A 40 -1.55 -5.49 -8.70
CA ALA A 40 -1.18 -5.12 -7.33
C ALA A 40 -0.46 -3.76 -7.27
N GLN A 41 0.48 -3.49 -8.18
CA GLN A 41 1.16 -2.20 -8.26
C GLN A 41 0.21 -1.05 -8.60
N THR A 42 -0.74 -1.29 -9.51
CA THR A 42 -1.72 -0.28 -9.91
C THR A 42 -2.72 0.01 -8.80
N THR A 43 -3.25 -1.03 -8.16
CA THR A 43 -4.17 -0.93 -7.02
C THR A 43 -3.50 -0.22 -5.84
N LEU A 44 -2.25 -0.59 -5.50
CA LEU A 44 -1.47 0.09 -4.47
C LEU A 44 -1.31 1.58 -4.80
N ARG A 45 -0.92 1.91 -6.05
CA ARG A 45 -0.78 3.30 -6.47
C ARG A 45 -2.07 4.09 -6.34
N ASN A 46 -3.21 3.51 -6.73
CA ASN A 46 -4.51 4.17 -6.66
C ASN A 46 -4.92 4.45 -5.21
N ILE A 47 -4.83 3.44 -4.34
CA ILE A 47 -5.18 3.59 -2.91
C ILE A 47 -4.27 4.65 -2.27
N LEU A 48 -2.95 4.53 -2.46
CA LEU A 48 -2.00 5.48 -1.89
C LEU A 48 -2.18 6.89 -2.46
N GLY A 49 -2.56 7.06 -3.73
CA GLY A 49 -2.84 8.38 -4.31
C GLY A 49 -4.01 9.11 -3.63
N THR A 50 -4.98 8.36 -3.07
CA THR A 50 -6.14 8.93 -2.37
C THR A 50 -5.91 9.17 -0.87
N LYS A 51 -4.83 8.63 -0.31
CA LYS A 51 -4.49 8.69 1.12
C LYS A 51 -3.39 9.71 1.38
N THR A 52 -3.40 10.28 2.58
CA THR A 52 -2.32 11.13 3.11
C THR A 52 -1.22 10.28 3.74
N LEU A 53 -0.01 10.84 3.90
CA LEU A 53 1.10 10.13 4.52
C LEU A 53 0.78 9.61 5.92
N THR A 54 0.10 10.43 6.74
CA THR A 54 -0.28 10.06 8.10
C THR A 54 -1.22 8.87 8.12
N GLU A 55 -2.23 8.85 7.23
CA GLU A 55 -3.13 7.70 7.09
C GLU A 55 -2.37 6.45 6.61
N MET A 56 -1.39 6.58 5.72
CA MET A 56 -0.58 5.43 5.28
C MET A 56 0.26 4.82 6.41
N LEU A 57 0.70 5.64 7.35
CA LEU A 57 1.49 5.20 8.49
C LEU A 57 0.61 4.57 9.58
N SER A 58 -0.58 5.14 9.81
CA SER A 58 -1.51 4.70 10.87
C SER A 58 -2.43 3.54 10.44
N ASP A 59 -2.89 3.53 9.18
CA ASP A 59 -3.95 2.63 8.70
C ASP A 59 -3.42 1.53 7.76
N ARG A 60 -2.23 1.00 8.04
CA ARG A 60 -1.60 -0.04 7.20
C ARG A 60 -2.47 -1.29 7.06
N GLU A 61 -3.16 -1.68 8.13
CA GLU A 61 -4.08 -2.83 8.12
C GLU A 61 -5.27 -2.59 7.19
N ALA A 62 -5.87 -1.41 7.24
CA ALA A 62 -7.00 -1.06 6.38
C ALA A 62 -6.59 -1.02 4.90
N ILE A 63 -5.40 -0.48 4.60
CA ILE A 63 -4.85 -0.49 3.23
C ILE A 63 -4.62 -1.92 2.75
N SER A 64 -4.04 -2.76 3.61
CA SER A 64 -3.77 -4.17 3.30
C SER A 64 -5.06 -4.95 3.01
N LEU A 65 -6.09 -4.76 3.84
CA LEU A 65 -7.40 -5.38 3.67
C LEU A 65 -8.09 -4.90 2.38
N GLN A 66 -8.08 -3.59 2.13
CA GLN A 66 -8.68 -3.04 0.91
C GLN A 66 -7.98 -3.58 -0.35
N MET A 67 -6.65 -3.64 -0.34
CA MET A 67 -5.89 -4.25 -1.42
C MET A 67 -6.21 -5.73 -1.61
N GLN A 68 -6.34 -6.48 -0.52
CA GLN A 68 -6.69 -7.90 -0.57
C GLN A 68 -8.03 -8.10 -1.28
N ILE A 69 -9.07 -7.37 -0.88
CA ILE A 69 -10.42 -7.48 -1.48
C ILE A 69 -10.38 -7.14 -2.96
N THR A 70 -9.78 -6.01 -3.32
CA THR A 70 -9.72 -5.55 -4.72
C THR A 70 -8.89 -6.49 -5.60
N LEU A 71 -7.78 -7.03 -5.07
CA LEU A 71 -6.97 -7.97 -5.84
C LEU A 71 -7.65 -9.32 -6.00
N ASP A 72 -8.25 -9.86 -4.94
CA ASP A 72 -8.94 -11.15 -4.97
C ASP A 72 -10.07 -11.15 -6.01
N GLU A 73 -10.94 -10.13 -5.99
CA GLU A 73 -12.05 -9.98 -6.94
C GLU A 73 -11.56 -9.89 -8.40
N ALA A 74 -10.48 -9.14 -8.62
CA ALA A 74 -9.94 -8.94 -9.96
C ALA A 74 -9.10 -10.13 -10.47
N THR A 75 -8.55 -10.97 -9.59
CA THR A 75 -7.76 -12.15 -9.95
C THR A 75 -8.58 -13.45 -10.02
N GLU A 76 -9.81 -13.45 -9.48
CA GLU A 76 -10.76 -14.57 -9.55
C GLU A 76 -10.95 -15.09 -11.01
N PRO A 77 -11.10 -14.23 -12.05
CA PRO A 77 -11.23 -14.68 -13.44
C PRO A 77 -9.97 -15.35 -14.01
N TRP A 78 -8.82 -15.14 -13.38
CA TRP A 78 -7.54 -15.77 -13.74
C TRP A 78 -7.31 -17.09 -13.00
N GLY A 79 -8.27 -17.53 -12.16
CA GLY A 79 -8.10 -18.71 -11.32
C GLY A 79 -7.04 -18.52 -10.24
N VAL A 80 -6.82 -17.28 -9.80
CA VAL A 80 -5.88 -16.92 -8.74
C VAL A 80 -6.65 -16.41 -7.54
N LYS A 81 -6.39 -17.01 -6.36
CA LYS A 81 -6.96 -16.60 -5.08
C LYS A 81 -5.92 -15.83 -4.27
N VAL A 82 -6.26 -14.63 -3.81
CA VAL A 82 -5.38 -13.81 -2.98
C VAL A 82 -5.69 -14.10 -1.52
N GLU A 83 -4.73 -14.69 -0.80
CA GLU A 83 -4.92 -15.08 0.60
C GLU A 83 -4.58 -13.96 1.57
N ARG A 84 -3.55 -13.17 1.24
CA ARG A 84 -3.11 -12.07 2.10
C ARG A 84 -2.32 -11.02 1.33
N VAL A 85 -2.48 -9.76 1.72
CA VAL A 85 -1.63 -8.66 1.28
C VAL A 85 -1.02 -8.04 2.52
N GLU A 86 0.29 -7.77 2.49
CA GLU A 86 1.00 -7.10 3.58
C GLU A 86 1.76 -5.89 3.02
N VAL A 87 1.46 -4.70 3.55
CA VAL A 87 2.28 -3.52 3.31
C VAL A 87 3.48 -3.57 4.27
N LYS A 88 4.69 -3.69 3.71
CA LYS A 88 5.94 -3.84 4.48
C LYS A 88 6.44 -2.51 5.02
N ASP A 89 6.89 -1.64 4.13
CA ASP A 89 7.58 -0.40 4.50
C ASP A 89 7.09 0.76 3.64
N VAL A 90 6.94 1.92 4.29
CA VAL A 90 6.71 3.21 3.64
C VAL A 90 7.96 4.05 3.87
N ARG A 91 8.74 4.26 2.82
CA ARG A 91 9.98 5.05 2.83
C ARG A 91 9.72 6.44 2.30
N LEU A 92 10.25 7.42 3.03
CA LEU A 92 10.18 8.83 2.72
C LEU A 92 11.57 9.35 2.30
N PRO A 93 11.64 10.41 1.49
CA PRO A 93 12.87 11.13 1.25
C PRO A 93 13.45 11.62 2.58
N ILE A 94 14.74 11.37 2.80
CA ILE A 94 15.43 11.69 4.06
C ILE A 94 15.28 13.16 4.47
N GLN A 95 15.21 14.06 3.48
CA GLN A 95 15.01 15.50 3.72
C GLN A 95 13.65 15.79 4.36
N LEU A 96 12.58 15.16 3.84
CA LEU A 96 11.22 15.34 4.35
C LEU A 96 11.06 14.66 5.72
N GLN A 97 11.64 13.48 5.90
CA GLN A 97 11.63 12.78 7.19
C GLN A 97 12.26 13.63 8.31
N ARG A 98 13.40 14.29 8.02
CA ARG A 98 14.04 15.20 8.98
C ARG A 98 13.20 16.43 9.29
N ALA A 99 12.61 17.05 8.26
CA ALA A 99 11.73 18.21 8.43
C ALA A 99 10.51 17.86 9.31
N MET A 100 9.85 16.75 9.02
CA MET A 100 8.71 16.27 9.82
C MET A 100 9.10 15.92 11.25
N ALA A 101 10.27 15.30 11.47
CA ALA A 101 10.74 15.00 12.82
C ALA A 101 11.00 16.27 13.64
N ALA A 102 11.62 17.29 13.03
CA ALA A 102 11.85 18.59 13.68
C ALA A 102 10.53 19.32 13.99
N GLU A 103 9.57 19.29 13.06
CA GLU A 103 8.25 19.89 13.25
C GLU A 103 7.44 19.18 14.34
N ALA A 104 7.45 17.84 14.35
CA ALA A 104 6.76 17.03 15.36
C ALA A 104 7.33 17.29 16.77
N GLU A 105 8.66 17.42 16.90
CA GLU A 105 9.30 17.73 18.17
C GLU A 105 8.92 19.14 18.65
N ALA A 106 8.99 20.15 17.77
CA ALA A 106 8.59 21.51 18.09
C ALA A 106 7.10 21.60 18.49
N ALA A 107 6.21 20.88 17.78
CA ALA A 107 4.79 20.82 18.12
C ALA A 107 4.54 20.13 19.47
N ARG A 108 5.32 19.09 19.80
CA ARG A 108 5.25 18.38 21.07
C ARG A 108 5.72 19.27 22.23
N GLU A 109 6.84 19.97 22.07
CA GLU A 109 7.34 20.94 23.05
C GLU A 109 6.36 22.09 23.28
N ALA A 110 5.75 22.63 22.21
CA ALA A 110 4.75 23.68 22.31
C ALA A 110 3.52 23.21 23.09
N ARG A 111 3.00 21.99 22.82
CA ARG A 111 1.86 21.42 23.57
C ARG A 111 2.21 21.18 25.04
N ALA A 112 3.42 20.73 25.33
CA ALA A 112 3.88 20.56 26.71
C ALA A 112 3.84 21.89 27.47
N LYS A 113 4.33 22.98 26.88
CA LYS A 113 4.32 24.31 27.52
C LYS A 113 2.94 24.90 27.76
N VAL A 114 1.92 24.52 27.00
CA VAL A 114 0.53 25.04 27.14
C VAL A 114 -0.24 24.31 28.25
N THR A 115 0.24 23.14 28.69
CA THR A 115 -0.44 22.33 29.72
C THR A 115 0.11 22.60 31.14
N PHE A 116 1.11 23.47 31.29
CA PHE A 116 1.70 23.89 32.56
C PHE A 116 1.43 25.36 32.88
#